data_AF-A0A8D8ILQ3-F1
#
_entry.id   AF-A0A8D8ILQ3-F1
#
_cell.length_a   1.000
_cell.length_b   1.000
_cell.length_c   1.000
_cell.angle_alpha   90.00
_cell.angle_beta   90.00
_cell.angle_gamma   90.00
#
_symmetry.space_group_name_H-M   'P 1'
#
loop_
_entity.id
_entity.type
_entity.pdbx_description
1 polymer ?
#
loop_
_entity_poly.entity_id
_entity_poly.type
_entity_poly.pdbx_seq_one_letter_code
_entity_poly.pdbx_strand_id
1 'polypeptide(L)'
;PNKPEVQVIDHQTQQVKLLPQIAKAIALKLTADNLWEMYEATQVDLETGNTDRLPELHAIACCLKAVSSADAAAGVEVCRLSCGGHGYLTSANFLSMYGLATAASTYEGENTVLYLQTARYL
;
A
#
# COMPACT_ATOMS: atom_id res chain seq x y z
N PRO A 1 0.94 -6.68 -41.34
CA PRO A 1 2.24 -7.31 -41.65
C PRO A 1 3.45 -6.36 -41.65
N ASN A 2 3.30 -5.07 -42.01
CA ASN A 2 4.40 -4.08 -42.00
C ASN A 2 4.12 -2.86 -41.09
N LYS A 3 3.39 -3.04 -40.00
CA LYS A 3 3.20 -1.97 -39.00
C LYS A 3 4.24 -2.14 -37.90
N PRO A 4 4.72 -1.05 -37.28
CA PRO A 4 5.58 -1.14 -36.11
C PRO A 4 4.87 -1.92 -35.00
N GLU A 5 5.65 -2.59 -34.15
CA GLU A 5 5.14 -3.22 -32.94
C GLU A 5 4.47 -2.16 -32.06
N VAL A 6 3.31 -2.51 -31.48
CA VAL A 6 2.60 -1.63 -30.55
C VAL A 6 3.26 -1.69 -29.18
N GLN A 7 3.19 -0.60 -28.42
CA GLN A 7 3.73 -0.61 -27.07
C GLN A 7 2.88 -1.52 -26.19
N VAL A 8 3.51 -2.26 -25.28
CA VAL A 8 2.80 -3.23 -24.44
C VAL A 8 1.71 -2.55 -23.58
N ILE A 9 1.92 -1.29 -23.17
CA ILE A 9 0.96 -0.50 -22.39
C ILE A 9 -0.30 -0.12 -23.18
N ASP A 10 -0.27 -0.17 -24.51
CA ASP A 10 -1.44 0.14 -25.34
C ASP A 10 -2.47 -1.00 -25.33
N HIS A 11 -2.07 -2.18 -24.85
CA HIS A 11 -3.00 -3.28 -24.65
C HIS A 11 -3.84 -3.06 -23.40
N GLN A 12 -5.17 -3.16 -23.55
CA GLN A 12 -6.11 -3.06 -22.44
C GLN A 12 -5.78 -4.05 -21.31
N THR A 13 -5.30 -5.25 -21.65
CA THR A 13 -4.87 -6.28 -20.68
C THR A 13 -3.69 -5.83 -19.82
N GLN A 14 -2.83 -4.95 -20.32
CA GLN A 14 -1.74 -4.36 -19.56
C GLN A 14 -2.23 -3.17 -18.73
N GLN A 15 -3.12 -2.35 -19.29
CA GLN A 15 -3.72 -1.20 -18.59
C GLN A 15 -4.50 -1.63 -17.35
N VAL A 16 -5.33 -2.67 -17.45
CA VAL A 16 -6.10 -3.19 -16.30
C VAL A 16 -5.22 -3.80 -15.21
N LYS A 17 -3.96 -4.15 -15.51
CA LYS A 17 -2.99 -4.55 -14.50
C LYS A 17 -2.38 -3.35 -13.81
N LEU A 18 -1.89 -2.37 -14.57
CA LEU A 18 -1.03 -1.30 -14.07
C LEU A 18 -1.79 -0.06 -13.58
N LEU A 19 -2.81 0.40 -14.32
CA LEU A 19 -3.54 1.62 -13.97
C LEU A 19 -4.22 1.53 -12.60
N PRO A 20 -4.82 0.40 -12.19
CA PRO A 20 -5.33 0.25 -10.83
C PRO A 20 -4.24 0.34 -9.76
N GLN A 21 -3.01 -0.14 -10.01
CA GLN A 21 -1.93 -0.03 -9.03
C GLN A 21 -1.49 1.42 -8.85
N ILE A 22 -1.45 2.19 -9.94
CA ILE A 22 -1.17 3.64 -9.88
C ILE A 22 -2.27 4.35 -9.07
N ALA A 23 -3.54 4.06 -9.35
CA ALA A 23 -4.67 4.63 -8.62
C ALA A 23 -4.62 4.28 -7.13
N LYS A 24 -4.33 3.02 -6.78
CA LYS A 24 -4.13 2.59 -5.38
C LYS A 24 -3.00 3.34 -4.71
N ALA A 25 -1.84 3.49 -5.36
CA ALA A 25 -0.70 4.20 -4.78
C ALA A 25 -1.05 5.66 -4.44
N ILE A 26 -1.79 6.34 -5.33
CA ILE A 26 -2.26 7.72 -5.09
C ILE A 26 -3.26 7.74 -3.93
N ALA A 27 -4.25 6.84 -3.93
CA ALA A 27 -5.26 6.78 -2.87
C ALA A 27 -4.64 6.49 -1.49
N LEU A 28 -3.70 5.54 -1.42
CA LEU A 28 -2.98 5.20 -0.19
C LEU A 28 -2.14 6.38 0.30
N LYS A 29 -1.48 7.12 -0.60
CA LYS A 29 -0.71 8.32 -0.22
C LYS A 29 -1.61 9.40 0.40
N LEU A 30 -2.73 9.72 -0.25
CA LEU A 30 -3.67 10.70 0.26
C LEU A 30 -4.28 10.25 1.60
N THR A 31 -4.59 8.96 1.74
CA THR A 31 -5.12 8.41 2.99
C THR A 31 -4.10 8.49 4.12
N ALA A 32 -2.82 8.21 3.82
CA ALA A 32 -1.73 8.35 4.79
C ALA A 32 -1.52 9.81 5.24
N ASP A 33 -1.68 10.77 4.33
CA ASP A 33 -1.59 12.20 4.66
C ASP A 33 -2.71 12.62 5.62
N ASN A 34 -3.95 12.17 5.37
CA ASN A 34 -5.07 12.41 6.29
C ASN A 34 -4.85 11.74 7.66
N LEU A 35 -4.30 10.52 7.70
CA LEU A 35 -3.95 9.84 8.95
C LEU A 35 -2.88 10.62 9.72
N TRP A 36 -1.92 11.22 9.01
CA TRP A 36 -0.88 12.04 9.61
C TRP A 36 -1.47 13.31 10.26
N GLU A 37 -2.38 14.00 9.59
CA GLU A 37 -3.08 15.15 10.16
C GLU A 37 -3.90 14.76 11.41
N MET A 38 -4.57 13.61 11.38
CA MET A 38 -5.30 13.09 12.55
C MET A 38 -4.34 12.74 13.71
N TYR A 39 -3.17 12.19 13.41
CA TYR A 39 -2.12 11.93 14.39
C TYR A 39 -1.66 13.23 15.06
N GLU A 40 -1.29 14.25 14.28
CA GLU A 40 -0.85 15.56 14.79
C GLU A 40 -1.92 16.18 15.69
N ALA A 41 -3.17 16.18 15.24
CA ALA A 41 -4.26 16.73 16.02
C ALA A 41 -4.48 15.93 17.32
N THR A 42 -4.33 14.61 17.30
CA THR A 42 -4.42 13.76 18.51
C THR A 42 -3.26 14.02 19.47
N GLN A 43 -2.04 14.29 18.97
CA GLN A 43 -0.91 14.66 19.84
C GLN A 43 -1.20 15.92 20.66
N VAL A 44 -1.83 16.94 20.05
CA VAL A 44 -2.24 18.17 20.76
C VAL A 44 -3.25 17.87 21.87
N ASP A 45 -4.21 16.97 21.64
CA ASP A 45 -5.16 16.57 22.68
C ASP A 45 -4.47 15.88 23.86
N LEU A 46 -3.49 15.03 23.57
CA LEU A 46 -2.74 14.30 24.59
C LEU A 46 -1.96 15.25 25.51
N GLU A 47 -1.49 16.40 25.03
CA GLU A 47 -0.86 17.43 25.87
C GLU A 47 -1.82 17.98 26.94
N THR A 48 -3.12 17.98 26.65
CA THR A 48 -4.17 18.40 27.59
C THR A 48 -4.74 17.25 28.42
N GLY A 49 -4.24 16.03 28.23
CA GLY A 49 -4.75 14.81 28.85
C GLY A 49 -6.04 14.26 28.22
N ASN A 50 -6.49 14.82 27.09
CA ASN A 50 -7.63 14.31 26.34
C ASN A 50 -7.20 13.10 25.50
N THR A 51 -7.89 11.97 25.66
CA THR A 51 -7.58 10.72 24.97
C THR A 51 -8.71 10.24 24.05
N ASP A 52 -9.77 11.04 23.88
CA ASP A 52 -11.00 10.63 23.21
C ASP A 52 -10.78 10.19 21.75
N ARG A 53 -9.83 10.82 21.05
CA ARG A 53 -9.47 10.51 19.65
C ARG A 53 -8.51 9.34 19.48
N LEU A 54 -7.84 8.93 20.56
CA LEU A 54 -6.78 7.93 20.50
C LEU A 54 -7.27 6.53 20.02
N PRO A 55 -8.44 6.03 20.43
CA PRO A 55 -8.96 4.75 19.94
C PRO A 55 -9.24 4.75 18.44
N GLU A 56 -9.80 5.83 17.90
CA GLU A 56 -10.09 5.97 16.47
C GLU A 56 -8.80 6.06 15.66
N LEU A 57 -7.85 6.90 16.08
CA LEU A 57 -6.53 6.99 15.48
C LEU A 57 -5.84 5.61 15.42
N HIS A 58 -5.87 4.88 16.53
CA HIS A 58 -5.28 3.53 16.59
C HIS A 58 -5.96 2.57 15.61
N ALA A 59 -7.29 2.50 15.61
CA ALA A 59 -8.04 1.57 14.75
C ALA A 59 -7.80 1.84 13.26
N ILE A 60 -7.78 3.11 12.84
CA ILE A 60 -7.51 3.51 11.46
C ILE A 60 -6.06 3.24 11.09
N ALA A 61 -5.10 3.54 11.98
CA ALA A 61 -3.68 3.26 11.75
C ALA A 61 -3.42 1.75 11.56
N CYS A 62 -4.00 0.91 12.42
CA CYS A 62 -3.92 -0.55 12.28
C CYS A 62 -4.48 -1.03 10.93
N CYS A 63 -5.65 -0.52 10.54
CA CYS A 63 -6.29 -0.88 9.27
C CYS A 63 -5.42 -0.46 8.07
N LEU A 64 -5.02 0.81 8.03
CA LEU A 64 -4.28 1.37 6.91
C LEU A 64 -2.92 0.68 6.76
N LYS A 65 -2.21 0.39 7.85
CA LYS A 65 -0.96 -0.37 7.82
C LYS A 65 -1.18 -1.75 7.20
N ALA A 66 -2.18 -2.49 7.67
CA ALA A 66 -2.44 -3.85 7.20
C ALA A 66 -2.85 -3.88 5.72
N VAL A 67 -3.75 -2.98 5.30
CA VAL A 67 -4.20 -2.87 3.90
C VAL A 67 -3.07 -2.42 2.99
N SER A 68 -2.39 -1.32 3.32
CA SER A 68 -1.37 -0.73 2.46
C SER A 68 -0.17 -1.64 2.23
N SER A 69 0.29 -2.36 3.26
CA SER A 69 1.40 -3.31 3.14
C SER A 69 1.04 -4.51 2.26
N ALA A 70 -0.15 -5.07 2.44
CA ALA A 70 -0.64 -6.18 1.61
C ALA A 70 -0.84 -5.76 0.15
N ASP A 71 -1.48 -4.61 -0.09
CA ASP A 71 -1.69 -4.08 -1.43
C ASP A 71 -0.37 -3.72 -2.12
N ALA A 72 0.59 -3.13 -1.39
CA ALA A 72 1.90 -2.80 -1.94
C ALA A 72 2.66 -4.07 -2.37
N ALA A 73 2.69 -5.12 -1.53
CA ALA A 73 3.33 -6.37 -1.88
C ALA A 73 2.71 -7.01 -3.13
N ALA A 74 1.38 -7.09 -3.19
CA ALA A 74 0.67 -7.61 -4.36
C ALA A 74 0.91 -6.76 -5.61
N GLY A 75 0.89 -5.43 -5.47
CA GLY A 75 1.12 -4.48 -6.56
C GLY A 75 2.52 -4.59 -7.15
N VAL A 76 3.55 -4.75 -6.32
CA VAL A 76 4.93 -4.97 -6.79
C VAL A 76 5.01 -6.22 -7.68
N GLU A 77 4.37 -7.32 -7.29
CA GLU A 77 4.39 -8.56 -8.08
C GLU A 77 3.63 -8.41 -9.40
N VAL A 78 2.49 -7.70 -9.40
CA VAL A 78 1.76 -7.35 -10.63
C VAL A 78 2.64 -6.53 -11.58
N CYS A 79 3.35 -5.52 -11.07
CA CYS A 79 4.28 -4.71 -11.85
C CYS A 79 5.43 -5.55 -12.40
N ARG A 80 6.01 -6.44 -11.59
CA ARG A 80 7.09 -7.35 -12.00
C ARG A 80 6.68 -8.23 -13.16
N LEU A 81 5.53 -8.91 -13.04
CA LEU A 81 5.00 -9.79 -14.07
C LEU A 81 4.63 -9.02 -15.35
N SER A 82 4.22 -7.76 -15.21
CA SER A 82 3.89 -6.89 -16.33
C SER A 82 5.11 -6.50 -17.18
N CYS A 83 6.34 -6.59 -16.62
CA CYS A 83 7.59 -6.39 -17.36
C CYS A 83 8.10 -7.64 -18.10
N GLY A 84 7.34 -8.74 -18.08
CA GLY A 84 7.72 -10.00 -18.73
C GLY A 84 9.04 -10.56 -18.19
N GLY A 85 9.84 -11.19 -19.06
CA GLY A 85 11.11 -11.82 -18.67
C GLY A 85 12.12 -10.85 -18.04
N HIS A 86 12.15 -9.60 -18.49
CA HIS A 86 13.06 -8.60 -17.92
C HIS A 86 12.69 -8.20 -16.49
N GLY A 87 11.42 -8.35 -16.09
CA GLY A 87 10.99 -8.16 -14.70
C GLY A 87 11.60 -9.16 -13.71
N TYR A 88 12.11 -10.30 -14.19
CA TYR A 88 12.82 -11.28 -13.35
C TYR A 88 14.26 -10.86 -13.04
N LEU A 89 14.87 -10.02 -13.86
CA LEU A 89 16.27 -9.64 -13.71
C LEU A 89 16.46 -8.77 -12.47
N THR A 90 17.58 -8.96 -11.77
CA THR A 90 17.96 -8.13 -10.61
C THR A 90 18.03 -6.65 -10.97
N SER A 91 18.39 -6.31 -12.21
CA SER A 91 18.42 -4.93 -12.71
C SER A 91 17.04 -4.25 -12.73
N ALA A 92 15.94 -5.00 -12.75
CA ALA A 92 14.58 -4.47 -12.63
C ALA A 92 14.18 -4.18 -11.17
N ASN A 93 14.97 -4.64 -10.19
CA ASN A 93 14.83 -4.36 -8.75
C ASN A 93 13.51 -4.76 -8.05
N PHE A 94 12.58 -5.40 -8.75
CA PHE A 94 11.29 -5.80 -8.17
C PHE A 94 11.42 -6.79 -7.01
N LEU A 95 12.43 -7.67 -7.00
CA LEU A 95 12.64 -8.62 -5.91
C LEU A 95 12.94 -7.90 -4.58
N SER A 96 13.82 -6.89 -4.62
CA SER A 96 14.15 -6.08 -3.45
C SER A 96 12.93 -5.29 -2.97
N MET A 97 12.19 -4.68 -3.90
CA MET A 97 10.95 -3.94 -3.58
C MET A 97 9.90 -4.86 -2.94
N TYR A 98 9.74 -6.07 -3.46
CA TYR A 98 8.80 -7.05 -2.92
C TYR A 98 9.23 -7.50 -1.51
N GLY A 99 10.53 -7.74 -1.32
CA GLY A 99 11.10 -8.03 -0.01
C GLY A 99 10.76 -6.94 1.03
N LEU A 100 10.98 -5.67 0.70
CA LEU A 100 10.66 -4.55 1.59
C LEU A 100 9.15 -4.43 1.86
N ALA A 101 8.30 -4.56 0.83
CA ALA A 101 6.86 -4.44 0.96
C ALA A 101 6.24 -5.56 1.81
N THR A 102 6.67 -6.80 1.59
CA THR A 102 6.19 -7.97 2.37
C THR A 102 6.65 -7.91 3.82
N ALA A 103 7.85 -7.40 4.07
CA ALA A 103 8.37 -7.23 5.42
C ALA A 103 7.50 -6.26 6.25
N ALA A 104 6.96 -5.21 5.62
CA ALA A 104 6.00 -4.31 6.27
C ALA A 104 4.66 -4.98 6.65
N SER A 105 4.38 -6.20 6.20
CA SER A 105 3.20 -6.98 6.64
C SER A 105 3.38 -7.60 8.03
N THR A 106 4.60 -7.60 8.58
CA THR A 106 4.92 -8.25 9.87
C THR A 106 5.43 -7.27 10.93
N TYR A 107 6.30 -6.32 10.57
CA TYR A 107 6.78 -5.31 11.52
C TYR A 107 5.63 -4.38 11.96
N GLU A 108 5.74 -3.78 13.15
CA GLU A 108 4.70 -2.93 13.76
C GLU A 108 3.33 -3.61 13.97
N GLY A 109 3.30 -4.95 13.93
CA GLY A 109 2.12 -5.78 14.12
C GLY A 109 1.78 -6.59 12.87
N GLU A 110 1.57 -7.89 13.03
CA GLU A 110 1.18 -8.77 11.92
C GLU A 110 -0.23 -8.39 11.40
N ASN A 111 -0.40 -8.39 10.09
CA ASN A 111 -1.60 -7.85 9.44
C ASN A 111 -2.92 -8.46 9.94
N THR A 112 -2.99 -9.78 10.17
CA THR A 112 -4.18 -10.44 10.73
C THR A 112 -4.49 -9.91 12.13
N VAL A 113 -3.48 -9.77 12.98
CA VAL A 113 -3.64 -9.18 14.31
C VAL A 113 -4.11 -7.73 14.23
N LEU A 114 -3.57 -6.93 13.32
CA LEU A 114 -3.97 -5.53 13.14
C LEU A 114 -5.41 -5.39 12.62
N TYR A 115 -5.83 -6.25 11.68
CA TYR A 115 -7.23 -6.32 11.26
C TYR A 115 -8.16 -6.64 12.44
N LEU A 116 -7.74 -7.51 13.36
CA LEU A 116 -8.49 -7.80 14.58
C LEU A 116 -8.53 -6.62 15.56
N GLN A 117 -7.51 -5.76 15.61
CA GLN A 117 -7.57 -4.51 16.40
C GLN A 117 -8.60 -3.55 15.82
N THR A 118 -8.59 -3.35 14.50
CA THR A 118 -9.62 -2.54 13.82
C THR A 118 -11.02 -3.12 14.03
N ALA A 119 -11.18 -4.44 13.90
CA ALA A 119 -12.47 -5.11 14.07
C ALA A 119 -13.04 -5.03 15.49
N ARG A 120 -12.20 -4.83 16.52
CA ARG A 120 -12.68 -4.62 17.90
C ARG A 120 -13.21 -3.21 18.14
N TYR A 121 -12.76 -2.25 17.34
CA TYR A 121 -13.21 -0.86 17.43
C TYR A 121 -14.56 -0.66 16.71
N LEU A 122 -14.79 -1.39 15.62
CA LEU A 122 -16.06 -1.45 14.88
C LEU A 122 -17.16 -2.19 15.66
#